data_AF-A0A932D6F8-F1
#
_entry.id   AF-A0A932D6F8-F1
#
_cell.length_a   1.000
_cell.length_b   1.000
_cell.length_c   1.000
_cell.angle_alpha   90.00
_cell.angle_beta   90.00
_cell.angle_gamma   90.00
#
_symmetry.space_group_name_H-M   'P 1'
#
loop_
_entity.id
_entity.type
_entity.pdbx_description
1 polymer ?
#
loop_
_entity_poly.entity_id
_entity_poly.type
_entity_poly.pdbx_seq_one_letter_code
_entity_poly.pdbx_strand_id
1 'polypeptide(L)' 'MAKPKRRKKKLDYPDETNGTRWAAEARRLASKMSAAEHAEHLRQAILKVYGGQPKEAVGAGR' A
#
# COMPACT_ATOMS: atom_id res chain seq x y z
N MET A 1 -13.32 17.16 -41.82
CA MET A 1 -12.96 17.82 -40.54
C MET A 1 -11.98 16.92 -39.79
N ALA A 2 -10.68 17.23 -39.79
CA ALA A 2 -9.67 16.40 -39.12
C ALA A 2 -9.75 16.56 -37.59
N LYS A 3 -9.77 15.46 -36.83
CA LYS A 3 -9.82 15.51 -35.36
C LYS A 3 -8.50 16.06 -34.80
N PRO A 4 -8.52 17.00 -33.83
CA PRO A 4 -7.31 17.54 -33.25
C PRO A 4 -6.56 16.46 -32.46
N LYS A 5 -5.26 16.32 -32.72
CA LYS A 5 -4.36 15.37 -32.06
C LYS A 5 -4.13 15.83 -30.62
N ARG A 6 -4.75 15.15 -29.64
CA ARG A 6 -4.56 15.45 -28.21
C ARG A 6 -3.08 15.27 -27.83
N ARG A 7 -2.41 16.35 -27.43
CA ARG A 7 -1.06 16.29 -26.83
C ARG A 7 -1.15 15.44 -25.56
N LYS A 8 -0.43 14.31 -25.52
CA LYS A 8 -0.30 13.51 -24.29
C LYS A 8 0.39 14.38 -23.24
N LYS A 9 -0.28 14.65 -22.11
CA LYS A 9 0.39 15.25 -20.93
C LYS A 9 1.55 14.32 -20.58
N LYS A 10 2.77 14.86 -20.54
CA LYS A 10 3.89 14.14 -19.94
C LYS A 10 3.56 14.01 -18.46
N LEU A 11 3.27 12.78 -18.00
CA LEU A 11 3.22 12.52 -16.58
C LEU A 11 4.67 12.53 -16.09
N ASP A 12 4.91 13.25 -15.00
CA ASP A 12 6.20 13.34 -14.32
C ASP A 12 6.41 12.06 -13.50
N TYR A 13 6.53 10.93 -14.18
CA TYR A 13 6.90 9.67 -13.55
C TYR A 13 8.41 9.49 -13.64
N PRO A 14 9.05 8.99 -12.57
CA PRO A 14 10.46 8.66 -12.60
C PRO A 14 10.71 7.50 -13.57
N ASP A 15 11.89 7.50 -14.21
CA ASP A 15 12.31 6.46 -15.15
C ASP A 15 12.43 5.08 -14.47
N GLU A 16 12.74 5.07 -13.17
CA GLU A 16 12.80 3.88 -12.34
C GLU A 16 11.96 4.04 -11.07
N THR A 17 11.26 2.97 -10.70
CA THR A 17 10.52 2.92 -9.43
C THR A 17 11.05 1.78 -8.58
N ASN A 18 11.23 2.03 -7.29
CA ASN A 18 11.65 1.01 -6.32
C ASN A 18 10.49 0.07 -5.91
N GLY A 19 9.31 0.19 -6.52
CA GLY A 19 8.11 -0.51 -6.10
C GLY A 19 8.24 -2.03 -6.16
N THR A 20 8.88 -2.57 -7.21
CA THR A 20 9.14 -4.01 -7.34
C THR A 20 10.09 -4.52 -6.25
N ARG A 21 11.13 -3.74 -5.94
CA ARG A 21 12.11 -4.05 -4.88
C ARG A 21 11.44 -4.03 -3.50
N TRP A 22 10.67 -3.00 -3.19
CA TRP A 22 9.95 -2.91 -1.93
C TRP A 22 8.90 -4.02 -1.77
N ALA A 23 8.21 -4.40 -2.84
CA ALA A 23 7.27 -5.52 -2.82
C ALA A 23 7.97 -6.86 -2.54
N ALA A 24 9.16 -7.08 -3.11
CA ALA A 24 9.96 -8.28 -2.84
C ALA A 24 10.44 -8.34 -1.38
N GLU A 25 10.92 -7.22 -0.83
CA GLU A 25 11.33 -7.13 0.57
C GLU A 25 10.17 -7.35 1.53
N ALA A 26 9.01 -6.76 1.26
CA ALA A 26 7.79 -6.95 2.05
C ALA A 26 7.36 -8.42 2.09
N ARG A 27 7.38 -9.11 0.95
CA ARG A 27 7.07 -10.56 0.88
C ARG A 27 8.05 -11.40 1.69
N ARG A 28 9.36 -11.08 1.63
CA ARG A 28 10.41 -11.78 2.39
C ARG A 28 10.26 -11.60 3.90
N LEU A 29 9.80 -10.42 4.34
CA LEU A 29 9.54 -10.15 5.74
C LEU A 29 8.27 -10.88 6.19
N ALA A 30 7.18 -10.79 5.43
CA ALA A 30 5.91 -11.43 5.73
C ALA A 30 6.00 -12.96 5.77
N SER A 31 6.88 -13.59 4.97
CA SER A 31 7.06 -15.04 4.97
C SER A 31 7.61 -15.61 6.29
N LYS A 32 8.10 -14.76 7.19
CA LYS A 32 8.62 -15.14 8.51
C LYS A 32 7.63 -14.84 9.65
N MET A 33 6.47 -14.28 9.35
CA MET A 33 5.51 -13.83 10.36
C MET A 33 4.39 -14.84 10.56
N SER A 34 3.91 -14.94 11.79
CA SER A 34 2.66 -15.60 12.10
C SER A 34 1.46 -14.77 11.62
N ALA A 35 0.30 -15.41 11.47
CA ALA A 35 -0.93 -14.73 11.07
C ALA A 35 -1.35 -13.63 12.06
N ALA A 36 -1.08 -13.83 13.36
CA ALA A 36 -1.39 -12.84 14.41
C ALA A 36 -0.53 -11.58 14.28
N GLU A 37 0.78 -11.74 14.07
CA GLU A 37 1.71 -10.62 13.85
C GLU A 37 1.34 -9.85 12.58
N HIS A 38 1.03 -10.57 11.49
CA HIS A 38 0.62 -9.95 10.24
C HIS A 38 -0.65 -9.09 10.42
N ALA A 39 -1.65 -9.57 11.16
CA ALA A 39 -2.88 -8.84 11.43
C ALA A 39 -2.65 -7.58 12.29
N GLU A 40 -1.70 -7.60 13.23
CA GLU A 40 -1.34 -6.42 14.02
C GLU A 40 -0.63 -5.36 13.16
N HIS A 41 0.36 -5.77 12.35
CA HIS A 41 1.04 -4.86 11.44
C HIS A 41 0.09 -4.20 10.44
N LEU A 42 -0.87 -4.96 9.91
CA LEU A 42 -1.89 -4.41 9.02
C LEU A 42 -2.75 -3.36 9.73
N ARG A 43 -3.20 -3.63 10.96
CA ARG A 43 -3.97 -2.66 11.77
C ARG A 43 -3.18 -1.37 11.98
N GLN A 44 -1.91 -1.48 12.38
CA GLN A 44 -1.02 -0.33 12.56
C GLN A 44 -0.79 0.46 11.27
N ALA A 45 -0.63 -0.24 10.13
CA ALA A 45 -0.46 0.40 8.83
C ALA A 45 -1.71 1.18 8.39
N ILE A 46 -2.90 0.61 8.58
CA ILE A 46 -4.17 1.27 8.26
C ILE A 46 -4.33 2.57 9.06
N LEU A 47 -4.02 2.55 10.37
CA LEU A 47 -4.09 3.75 11.22
C LEU A 47 -3.14 4.84 10.73
N LYS A 48 -1.90 4.48 10.35
CA LYS A 48 -0.89 5.43 9.84
C LYS A 48 -1.27 6.05 8.50
N VAL A 49 -1.83 5.27 7.58
CA VAL A 49 -2.14 5.73 6.21
C VAL A 49 -3.43 6.54 6.17
N TYR A 50 -4.46 6.11 6.89
CA TYR A 50 -5.78 6.72 6.84
C TYR A 50 -6.10 7.64 8.02
N GLY A 51 -5.16 7.83 8.95
CA GLY A 51 -5.25 8.85 10.01
C GLY A 51 -6.30 8.58 11.08
N GLY A 52 -6.69 7.31 11.29
CA GLY A 52 -7.58 6.95 12.41
C GLY A 52 -6.80 6.87 13.72
N GLN A 53 -7.33 7.45 14.80
CA GLN A 53 -6.88 7.05 16.14
C GLN A 53 -7.22 5.57 16.35
N PRO A 54 -6.40 4.80 17.09
CA PRO A 54 -6.72 3.42 17.43
C PRO A 54 -8.00 3.43 18.24
N LYS A 55 -9.15 3.24 17.59
CA LYS A 55 -10.32 2.71 18.28
C LYS A 55 -9.88 1.34 18.72
N GLU A 56 -9.82 1.14 20.03
CA GLU A 56 -9.58 -0.15 20.65
C GLU A 56 -10.28 -1.21 19.81
N ALA A 57 -9.51 -2.20 19.38
CA ALA A 57 -9.95 -3.20 18.42
C ALA A 57 -11.34 -3.67 18.83
N VAL A 58 -12.37 -3.23 18.10
CA VAL A 58 -13.72 -3.77 18.24
C VAL A 58 -13.53 -5.23 17.93
N GLY A 59 -13.61 -6.05 18.99
CA GLY A 59 -13.40 -7.47 18.93
C GLY A 59 -14.18 -8.01 17.75
N ALA A 60 -13.50 -8.79 16.91
CA ALA A 60 -14.20 -9.63 15.96
C ALA A 60 -15.14 -10.52 16.79
N GLY A 61 -16.42 -10.14 16.80
CA GLY A 61 -17.46 -10.78 17.59
C GLY A 61 -17.50 -12.27 17.28
N ARG A 62 -17.58 -13.05 18.36
CA ARG A 62 -18.06 -14.42 18.36
C ARG A 62 -19.39 -14.40 19.12
#